data_AF-A0A2K4ZQH0-F1
#
_entry.id   AF-A0A2K4ZQH0-F1
#
_cell.length_a   1.000
_cell.length_b   1.000
_cell.length_c   1.000
_cell.angle_alpha   90.00
_cell.angle_beta   90.00
_cell.angle_gamma   90.00
#
_symmetry.space_group_name_H-M   'P 1'
#
loop_
_entity.id
_entity.type
_entity.pdbx_description
1 polymer ?
#
loop_
_entity_poly.entity_id
_entity_poly.type
_entity_poly.pdbx_seq_one_letter_code
_entity_poly.pdbx_strand_id
1 'polypeptide(L)'
;MRYISDDNKVFNTEQECCEYEQNMKSQRIQKEQLERERQDKLCDINKKYEELQKLLSEYEKDYGVKQMPYVAPFYEILDMLCG
;
A
#
# COMPACT_ATOMS: atom_id res chain seq x y z
N MET A 1 29.76 15.33 -29.02
CA MET A 1 28.29 15.36 -28.96
C MET A 1 27.88 15.34 -27.49
N ARG A 2 26.80 16.02 -27.11
CA ARG A 2 26.18 15.88 -25.78
C ARG A 2 24.86 15.16 -25.93
N TYR A 3 24.48 14.35 -24.95
CA TYR A 3 23.27 13.54 -24.96
C TYR A 3 22.26 14.13 -24.00
N ILE A 4 20.97 14.07 -24.32
CA ILE A 4 19.89 14.65 -23.50
C ILE A 4 18.86 13.56 -23.25
N SER A 5 18.51 13.34 -21.99
CA SER A 5 17.45 12.40 -21.60
C SER A 5 16.06 13.01 -21.74
N ASP A 6 15.03 12.17 -21.68
CA ASP A 6 13.61 12.58 -21.75
C ASP A 6 13.20 13.63 -20.69
N ASP A 7 13.92 13.73 -19.57
CA ASP A 7 13.70 14.73 -18.52
C ASP A 7 14.62 15.97 -18.63
N ASN A 8 15.20 16.19 -19.82
CA ASN A 8 16.10 17.30 -20.17
C ASN A 8 17.44 17.33 -19.40
N LYS A 9 17.89 16.22 -18.81
CA LYS A 9 19.25 16.16 -18.25
C LYS A 9 20.27 15.93 -19.35
N VAL A 10 21.42 16.59 -19.22
CA VAL A 10 22.49 16.55 -20.23
C VAL A 10 23.62 15.67 -19.73
N PHE A 11 24.06 14.74 -20.58
CA PHE A 11 25.12 13.77 -20.32
C PHE A 11 26.27 13.93 -21.31
N ASN A 12 27.45 13.48 -20.89
CA ASN A 12 28.66 13.57 -21.71
C ASN A 12 28.80 12.36 -22.64
N THR A 13 28.23 11.22 -22.25
CA THR A 13 28.22 9.99 -23.06
C THR A 13 26.81 9.44 -23.25
N GLU A 14 26.63 8.68 -24.33
CA GLU A 14 25.37 7.97 -24.61
C GLU A 14 25.08 6.93 -23.55
N GLN A 15 26.13 6.26 -23.07
CA GLN A 15 26.03 5.22 -22.06
C GLN A 15 25.48 5.78 -20.75
N GLU A 16 26.00 6.92 -20.27
CA GLU A 16 25.49 7.59 -19.07
C GLU A 16 24.00 7.96 -19.21
N CYS A 17 23.60 8.47 -20.38
CA CYS A 17 22.21 8.82 -20.66
C CYS A 17 21.30 7.58 -20.64
N CYS A 18 21.76 6.49 -21.26
CA CYS A 18 21.00 5.23 -21.34
C CYS A 18 20.87 4.56 -19.95
N GLU A 19 21.94 4.49 -19.18
CA GLU A 19 21.93 3.92 -17.82
C GLU A 19 21.01 4.71 -16.90
N TYR A 20 21.03 6.05 -17.00
CA TYR A 20 20.12 6.92 -16.25
C TYR A 20 18.65 6.62 -16.56
N GLU A 21 18.29 6.58 -17.83
CA GLU A 21 16.90 6.31 -18.24
C GLU A 21 16.41 4.92 -17.82
N GLN A 22 17.28 3.90 -17.91
CA GLN A 22 16.98 2.55 -17.45
C GLN A 22 16.74 2.52 -15.94
N ASN A 23 17.61 3.17 -15.16
CA ASN A 23 17.46 3.26 -13.71
C ASN A 23 16.15 3.98 -13.32
N MET A 24 15.85 5.10 -14.00
CA MET A 24 14.61 5.84 -13.77
C MET A 24 13.36 5.01 -14.10
N LYS A 25 13.38 4.25 -15.21
CA LYS A 25 12.30 3.32 -15.56
C LYS A 25 12.15 2.23 -14.50
N SER A 26 13.25 1.62 -14.06
CA SER A 26 13.26 0.59 -13.01
C SER A 26 12.69 1.12 -11.70
N GLN A 27 13.09 2.31 -11.26
CA GLN A 27 12.59 2.92 -10.02
C GLN A 27 11.09 3.21 -10.10
N ARG A 28 10.59 3.69 -11.25
CA ARG A 28 9.15 3.90 -11.46
C ARG A 28 8.38 2.58 -11.35
N ILE A 29 8.82 1.54 -12.04
CA ILE A 29 8.18 0.21 -11.99
C ILE A 29 8.19 -0.34 -10.56
N GLN A 30 9.32 -0.26 -9.85
CA GLN A 30 9.41 -0.71 -8.47
C GLN A 30 8.46 0.05 -7.54
N LYS A 31 8.35 1.37 -7.70
CA LYS A 31 7.44 2.19 -6.92
C LYS A 31 5.97 1.83 -7.20
N GLU A 32 5.60 1.70 -8.46
CA GLU A 32 4.25 1.29 -8.87
C GLU A 32 3.89 -0.11 -8.40
N GLN A 33 4.86 -1.04 -8.37
CA GLN A 33 4.67 -2.37 -7.80
C GLN A 33 4.44 -2.30 -6.28
N LEU A 34 5.26 -1.55 -5.56
CA LEU A 34 5.12 -1.37 -4.11
C LEU A 34 3.76 -0.73 -3.75
N GLU A 35 3.33 0.28 -4.51
CA GLU A 35 2.03 0.92 -4.30
C GLU A 35 0.87 -0.04 -4.56
N ARG A 36 0.95 -0.88 -5.60
CA ARG A 36 -0.05 -1.94 -5.85
C ARG A 36 -0.09 -2.95 -4.71
N GLU A 37 1.06 -3.48 -4.29
CA GLU A 37 1.15 -4.43 -3.18
C GLU A 37 0.58 -3.85 -1.88
N ARG A 38 0.81 -2.55 -1.63
CA ARG A 38 0.24 -1.84 -0.48
C ARG A 38 -1.28 -1.72 -0.59
N GLN A 39 -1.80 -1.37 -1.77
CA GLN A 39 -3.25 -1.28 -2.00
C GLN A 39 -3.93 -2.63 -1.87
N ASP A 40 -3.33 -3.70 -2.39
CA ASP A 40 -3.85 -5.06 -2.28
C ASP A 40 -3.94 -5.48 -0.80
N LYS A 41 -2.89 -5.24 0.00
CA LYS A 41 -2.91 -5.51 1.44
C LYS A 41 -3.99 -4.73 2.18
N LEU A 42 -4.18 -3.44 1.85
CA LEU A 42 -5.25 -2.63 2.44
C LEU A 42 -6.64 -3.15 2.05
N CYS A 43 -6.82 -3.59 0.80
CA CYS A 43 -8.06 -4.20 0.34
C CYS A 43 -8.37 -5.47 1.14
N ASP A 44 -7.38 -6.32 1.37
CA ASP A 44 -7.55 -7.55 2.15
C ASP A 44 -7.87 -7.26 3.62
N ILE A 45 -7.23 -6.26 4.24
CA ILE A 45 -7.57 -5.81 5.59
C ILE A 45 -9.03 -5.37 5.66
N ASN A 46 -9.48 -4.53 4.71
CA ASN A 46 -10.85 -4.04 4.68
C ASN A 46 -11.87 -5.19 4.52
N LYS A 47 -11.60 -6.15 3.64
CA LYS A 47 -12.45 -7.35 3.50
C LYS A 47 -12.56 -8.13 4.81
N LYS A 48 -11.44 -8.32 5.52
CA LYS A 48 -11.45 -9.01 6.81
C LYS A 48 -12.21 -8.25 7.89
N TYR A 49 -12.15 -6.92 7.85
CA TYR A 49 -12.95 -6.09 8.75
C TYR A 49 -14.44 -6.19 8.45
N GLU A 50 -14.86 -6.19 7.18
CA GLU A 50 -16.25 -6.42 6.79
C GLU A 50 -16.75 -7.81 7.20
N GLU A 51 -15.92 -8.85 7.04
CA GLU A 51 -16.22 -10.21 7.51
C GLU A 51 -16.44 -10.23 9.03
N LEU A 52 -15.55 -9.57 9.79
CA LEU A 52 -15.67 -9.46 11.25
C LEU A 52 -16.95 -8.74 11.67
N GLN A 53 -17.29 -7.63 11.01
CA GLN A 53 -18.53 -6.89 11.28
C GLN A 53 -19.77 -7.76 11.06
N LYS A 54 -19.79 -8.58 10.02
CA LYS A 54 -20.89 -9.53 9.77
C LYS A 54 -21.00 -10.56 10.89
N LEU A 55 -19.88 -11.17 11.28
CA LEU A 55 -19.87 -12.15 12.37
C LEU A 55 -20.36 -11.55 13.70
N LEU A 56 -19.95 -10.32 14.01
CA LEU A 56 -20.43 -9.61 15.20
C LEU A 56 -21.94 -9.35 15.13
N SER A 57 -22.45 -8.93 13.97
CA SER A 57 -23.88 -8.69 13.76
C SER A 57 -24.71 -9.97 13.87
N GLU A 58 -24.22 -11.08 13.31
CA GLU A 58 -24.85 -12.40 13.44
C GLU A 58 -24.86 -12.87 14.90
N TYR A 59 -23.74 -12.74 15.61
CA TYR A 59 -23.63 -13.07 17.02
C TYR A 59 -24.58 -12.23 17.89
N GLU A 60 -24.64 -10.91 17.67
CA GLU A 60 -25.55 -10.02 18.39
C GLU A 60 -27.02 -10.41 18.15
N LYS A 61 -27.37 -10.76 16.91
CA LYS A 61 -28.72 -11.20 16.57
C LYS A 61 -29.10 -12.50 17.29
N ASP A 62 -28.18 -13.45 17.37
CA ASP A 62 -28.46 -14.79 17.92
C ASP A 62 -28.40 -14.83 19.46
N TYR A 63 -27.52 -14.05 20.08
CA TYR A 63 -27.22 -14.14 21.52
C TYR A 63 -27.47 -12.84 22.32
N GLY A 64 -27.78 -11.73 21.65
CA GLY A 64 -27.99 -10.42 22.26
C GLY A 64 -26.71 -9.73 22.75
N VAL A 65 -26.85 -8.50 23.26
CA VAL A 65 -25.73 -7.58 23.51
C VAL A 65 -24.97 -7.81 24.83
N LYS A 66 -25.32 -8.85 25.60
CA LYS A 66 -24.78 -9.03 26.97
C LYS A 66 -23.28 -9.31 27.02
N GLN A 67 -22.68 -9.81 25.95
CA GLN A 67 -21.25 -10.06 25.83
C GLN A 67 -20.78 -9.66 24.43
N MET A 68 -20.71 -8.35 24.14
CA MET A 68 -20.04 -7.90 22.92
C MET A 68 -18.54 -8.19 23.03
N PRO A 69 -17.93 -8.88 22.05
CA PRO A 69 -16.48 -8.89 21.91
C PRO A 69 -15.99 -7.47 21.70
N TYR A 70 -15.13 -6.95 22.57
CA TYR A 70 -14.47 -5.68 22.33
C TYR A 70 -13.51 -5.84 21.15
N VAL A 71 -13.82 -5.17 20.05
CA VAL A 71 -12.92 -5.03 18.91
C VAL A 71 -12.38 -3.61 18.95
N ALA A 72 -11.12 -3.46 19.34
CA ALA A 72 -10.46 -2.16 19.33
C ALA A 72 -10.54 -1.56 17.92
N PRO A 73 -10.94 -0.28 17.77
CA PRO A 73 -10.91 0.40 16.49
C PRO A 73 -9.54 0.29 15.82
N PHE A 74 -9.51 0.03 14.52
CA PHE A 74 -8.26 -0.16 13.75
C PHE A 74 -7.26 1.00 13.93
N TYR A 75 -7.75 2.22 14.12
CA TYR A 75 -6.93 3.40 14.39
C TYR A 75 -6.15 3.31 15.71
N GLU A 76 -6.73 2.71 16.77
CA GLU A 76 -6.03 2.50 18.04
C GLU A 76 -4.91 1.44 17.89
N ILE A 77 -5.11 0.45 17.03
CA ILE A 77 -4.10 -0.57 16.71
C ILE A 77 -2.95 0.04 15.89
N LEU A 78 -3.26 0.91 14.92
CA LEU A 78 -2.26 1.61 14.11
C LEU A 78 -1.40 2.54 14.97
N ASP A 79 -2.01 3.31 15.87
CA ASP A 79 -1.28 4.21 16.76
C ASP A 79 -0.33 3.44 17.71
N MET A 80 -0.69 2.23 18.14
CA MET A 80 0.18 1.38 18.96
C MET A 80 1.36 0.76 18.20
N LEU A 81 1.24 0.54 16.88
CA LEU A 81 2.29 -0.09 16.05
C LEU A 81 3.20 0.93 15.37
N CYS A 82 2.76 2.17 15.23
CA CYS A 82 3.48 3.23 14.54
C CYS A 82 3.92 4.39 15.46
N GLY A 83 3.71 4.26 16.78
CA GLY A 83 4.19 5.16 17.83
C GLY A 83 5.57 4.80 18.37
#